data_AF-A0A399QUZ2-F1
#
_entry.id   AF-A0A399QUZ2-F1
#
_cell.length_a   1.000
_cell.length_b   1.000
_cell.length_c   1.000
_cell.angle_alpha   90.00
_cell.angle_beta   90.00
_cell.angle_gamma   90.00
#
_symmetry.space_group_name_H-M   'P 1'
#
loop_
_entity.id
_entity.type
_entity.pdbx_description
1 polymer ?
#
loop_
_entity_poly.entity_id
_entity_poly.type
_entity_poly.pdbx_seq_one_letter_code
_entity_poly.pdbx_strand_id
1 'polypeptide(L)'
;MFVITADQKASRHDIDRAGSGRDDLAARYEGRLVLPVDRTSGDEVQALVADAATALDMVLLLTRAGHWSVGLGIGSVRTPLPRATR
;
A
#
# COMPACT_ATOMS: atom_id res chain seq x y z
N MET A 1 -5.67 7.94 -10.66
CA MET A 1 -5.35 6.76 -9.82
C MET A 1 -4.51 7.22 -8.66
N PHE A 2 -4.59 6.48 -7.55
CA PHE A 2 -3.85 6.76 -6.34
C PHE A 2 -2.95 5.57 -6.02
N VAL A 3 -1.65 5.82 -5.89
CA VAL A 3 -0.67 4.84 -5.44
C VAL A 3 -0.31 5.16 -4.01
N ILE A 4 -0.42 4.16 -3.13
CA ILE A 4 0.02 4.26 -1.75
C ILE A 4 1.25 3.38 -1.62
N THR A 5 2.34 3.94 -1.07
CA THR A 5 3.52 3.19 -0.63
C THR A 5 3.64 3.33 0.87
N ALA A 6 4.06 2.27 1.55
CA ALA A 6 4.37 2.31 2.97
C ALA A 6 5.59 1.45 3.27
N ASP A 7 6.68 2.14 3.61
CA ASP A 7 7.97 1.54 3.96
C ASP A 7 8.06 1.39 5.48
N GLN A 8 8.42 0.19 5.96
CA GLN A 8 8.48 -0.05 7.40
C GLN A 8 9.65 0.68 8.03
N LYS A 9 9.35 1.50 9.04
CA LYS A 9 10.38 2.16 9.86
C LYS A 9 11.19 1.13 10.65
N ALA A 10 12.50 1.34 10.72
CA ALA A 10 13.43 0.53 11.51
C ALA A 10 13.37 -0.99 11.20
N SER A 11 13.02 -1.37 9.96
CA SER A 11 12.85 -2.75 9.49
C SER A 11 14.02 -3.69 9.78
N ARG A 12 15.25 -3.16 9.89
CA ARG A 12 16.46 -3.94 10.23
C ARG A 12 16.58 -4.32 11.71
N HIS A 13 15.81 -3.70 12.59
CA HIS A 13 15.92 -3.86 14.06
C HIS A 13 14.57 -4.11 14.75
N ASP A 14 13.49 -4.28 13.98
CA ASP A 14 12.14 -4.54 14.47
C ASP A 14 11.57 -5.78 13.77
N ILE A 15 10.41 -6.27 14.22
CA ILE A 15 9.73 -7.40 13.59
C ILE A 15 9.29 -7.04 12.16
N ASP A 16 9.38 -7.97 11.22
CA ASP A 16 8.86 -7.79 9.86
C ASP A 16 7.33 -7.71 9.87
N ARG A 17 6.78 -6.55 9.49
CA ARG A 17 5.35 -6.24 9.40
C ARG A 17 4.87 -6.13 7.96
N ALA A 18 5.76 -6.18 6.96
CA ALA A 18 5.38 -5.99 5.55
C ALA A 18 4.50 -7.14 5.05
N GLY A 19 4.79 -8.36 5.48
CA GLY A 19 3.95 -9.53 5.16
C GLY A 19 2.53 -9.40 5.70
N SER A 20 2.37 -9.23 7.02
CA SER A 20 1.06 -9.10 7.64
C SER A 20 0.34 -7.83 7.23
N GLY A 21 1.06 -6.71 7.08
CA GLY A 21 0.50 -5.45 6.58
C GLY A 21 -0.08 -5.59 5.17
N ARG A 22 0.59 -6.31 4.28
CA ARG A 22 0.05 -6.64 2.94
C ARG A 22 -1.26 -7.42 3.05
N ASP A 23 -1.30 -8.46 3.87
CA ASP A 23 -2.49 -9.30 4.04
C ASP A 23 -3.66 -8.55 4.67
N ASP A 24 -3.40 -7.77 5.72
CA ASP A 24 -4.40 -6.94 6.40
C ASP A 24 -5.01 -5.89 5.47
N LEU A 25 -4.17 -5.22 4.68
CA LEU A 25 -4.65 -4.26 3.67
C LEU A 25 -5.45 -4.95 2.57
N ALA A 26 -4.99 -6.09 2.07
CA ALA A 26 -5.70 -6.85 1.04
C ALA A 26 -7.09 -7.26 1.51
N ALA A 27 -7.22 -7.79 2.73
CA ALA A 27 -8.49 -8.17 3.32
C ALA A 27 -9.39 -6.95 3.59
N ARG A 28 -8.85 -5.87 4.18
CA ARG A 28 -9.63 -4.68 4.55
C ARG A 28 -10.18 -3.92 3.35
N TYR A 29 -9.43 -3.90 2.24
CA TYR A 29 -9.78 -3.15 1.03
C TYR A 29 -10.22 -4.04 -0.13
N GLU A 30 -10.62 -5.29 0.16
CA GLU A 30 -11.20 -6.18 -0.84
C GLU A 30 -12.33 -5.49 -1.64
N GLY A 31 -12.31 -5.69 -2.97
CA GLY A 31 -13.26 -5.05 -3.89
C GLY A 31 -13.00 -3.57 -4.20
N ARG A 32 -12.06 -2.91 -3.50
CA ARG A 32 -11.69 -1.49 -3.73
C ARG A 32 -10.29 -1.30 -4.31
N LEU A 33 -9.53 -2.39 -4.39
CA LEU A 33 -8.19 -2.43 -4.97
C LEU A 33 -8.26 -2.56 -6.49
N VAL A 34 -7.51 -1.70 -7.20
CA VAL A 34 -7.36 -1.80 -8.66
C VAL A 34 -6.38 -2.93 -9.01
N LEU A 35 -5.37 -3.13 -8.19
CA LEU A 35 -4.44 -4.26 -8.22
C LEU A 35 -4.27 -4.81 -6.80
N PRO A 36 -3.98 -6.11 -6.64
CA PRO A 36 -3.67 -6.68 -5.34
C PRO A 36 -2.57 -5.89 -4.62
N VAL A 37 -2.67 -5.78 -3.30
CA VAL A 37 -1.59 -5.21 -2.49
C VAL A 37 -0.36 -6.08 -2.64
N ASP A 38 0.79 -5.46 -2.89
CA ASP A 38 2.06 -6.15 -3.09
C ASP A 38 3.07 -5.75 -2.01
N ARG A 39 4.05 -6.62 -1.80
CA ARG A 39 5.21 -6.38 -0.94
C ARG A 39 6.43 -6.19 -1.84
N THR A 40 6.96 -4.98 -1.86
CA THR A 40 8.12 -4.58 -2.65
C THR A 40 9.34 -4.38 -1.75
N SER A 41 10.55 -4.46 -2.31
CA SER A 41 11.83 -4.14 -1.63
C SER A 41 12.11 -4.82 -0.28
N GLY A 42 11.33 -5.81 0.14
CA GLY A 42 11.43 -6.46 1.44
C GLY A 42 10.51 -5.84 2.47
N ASP A 43 10.58 -4.56 2.75
CA ASP A 43 9.88 -3.90 3.86
C ASP A 43 8.82 -2.88 3.44
N GLU A 44 8.61 -2.73 2.13
CA GLU A 44 7.62 -1.84 1.56
C GLU A 44 6.35 -2.59 1.16
N VAL A 45 5.19 -2.00 1.44
CA VAL A 45 3.89 -2.41 0.88
C VAL A 45 3.37 -1.37 -0.09
N GLN A 46 2.78 -1.82 -1.20
CA GLN A 46 2.24 -0.95 -2.24
C GLN A 46 0.80 -1.32 -2.60
N ALA A 47 -0.05 -0.31 -2.77
CA ALA A 47 -1.45 -0.47 -3.18
C ALA A 47 -1.82 0.54 -4.28
N LEU A 48 -2.74 0.12 -5.16
CA LEU A 48 -3.32 0.97 -6.21
C LEU A 48 -4.85 1.01 -6.04
N VAL A 49 -5.40 2.21 -5.94
CA VAL A 49 -6.86 2.43 -5.80
C VAL A 49 -7.37 3.49 -6.78
N ALA A 50 -8.66 3.41 -7.12
CA ALA A 50 -9.27 4.26 -8.14
C ALA A 50 -9.86 5.56 -7.58
N ASP A 51 -10.23 5.59 -6.31
CA ASP A 51 -10.94 6.70 -5.69
C ASP A 51 -10.17 7.34 -4.52
N ALA A 52 -10.44 8.62 -4.28
CA ALA A 52 -9.73 9.42 -3.29
C ALA A 52 -10.11 9.06 -1.84
N ALA A 53 -11.32 8.55 -1.60
CA ALA A 53 -11.79 8.23 -0.25
C ALA A 53 -11.07 6.99 0.29
N THR A 54 -10.94 5.95 -0.54
CA THR A 54 -10.15 4.75 -0.23
C THR A 54 -8.67 5.11 -0.01
N ALA A 55 -8.11 5.98 -0.86
CA ALA A 55 -6.72 6.42 -0.70
C ALA A 55 -6.50 7.16 0.63
N LEU A 56 -7.39 8.09 0.98
CA LEU A 56 -7.32 8.85 2.23
C LEU A 56 -7.43 7.93 3.45
N ASP A 57 -8.41 7.01 3.45
CA ASP A 57 -8.58 6.06 4.55
C ASP A 57 -7.33 5.21 4.76
N MET A 58 -6.74 4.69 3.68
CA MET A 58 -5.53 3.87 3.73
C MET A 58 -4.30 4.66 4.23
N VAL A 59 -4.10 5.89 3.74
CA VAL A 59 -2.99 6.76 4.20
C VAL A 59 -3.12 7.07 5.68
N LEU A 60 -4.34 7.38 6.15
CA LEU A 60 -4.57 7.68 7.56
C LEU A 60 -4.41 6.43 8.44
N LEU A 61 -4.86 5.26 7.98
CA LEU A 61 -4.67 3.98 8.66
C LEU A 61 -3.18 3.70 8.87
N LEU A 62 -2.38 3.73 7.80
CA LEU A 62 -0.95 3.43 7.84
C LEU A 62 -0.17 4.45 8.66
N THR A 63 -0.51 5.73 8.52
CA THR A 63 0.14 6.81 9.28
C THR A 63 -0.13 6.69 10.78
N ARG A 64 -1.38 6.40 11.18
CA ARG A 64 -1.75 6.22 12.59
C ARG A 64 -1.14 4.98 13.24
N ALA A 65 -0.85 3.93 12.46
CA ALA A 65 -0.14 2.77 12.97
C ALA A 65 1.29 3.10 13.43
N GLY A 66 1.88 4.23 13.02
CA GLY A 66 3.16 4.73 13.53
C GLY A 66 4.41 4.02 12.99
N HIS A 67 4.26 2.78 12.51
CA HIS A 67 5.35 1.93 12.03
C HIS A 67 5.76 2.16 10.56
N TRP A 68 5.06 3.03 9.83
CA TRP A 68 5.25 3.22 8.39
C TRP A 68 5.71 4.63 8.03
N SER A 69 6.57 4.74 7.03
CA SER A 69 6.80 5.93 6.23
C SER A 69 5.88 5.85 5.01
N VAL A 70 4.88 6.73 4.93
CA VAL A 70 3.78 6.62 3.96
C VAL A 70 3.94 7.63 2.82
N GLY A 71 3.85 7.16 1.58
CA GLY A 71 3.80 7.97 0.36
C GLY A 71 2.43 7.88 -0.34
N LEU A 72 2.03 8.97 -0.98
CA LEU A 72 0.84 9.04 -1.82
C LEU A 72 1.19 9.68 -3.17
N GLY A 73 1.06 8.89 -4.25
CA GLY A 73 1.17 9.36 -5.62
C GLY A 73 -0.21 9.51 -6.28
N ILE A 74 -0.41 10.55 -7.08
CA ILE A 74 -1.66 10.80 -7.80
C ILE A 74 -1.35 11.06 -9.27
N GLY A 75 -2.03 10.35 -10.17
CA GLY A 75 -1.86 10.59 -11.60
C GLY A 75 -2.54 9.59 -12.52
N SER A 76 -2.29 9.75 -13.81
CA SER A 76 -2.63 8.77 -14.84
C SER A 76 -1.72 7.54 -14.76
N VAL A 77 -2.25 6.39 -15.16
CA VAL A 77 -1.49 5.14 -15.26
C VAL A 77 -1.44 4.68 -16.72
N ARG A 78 -0.37 3.97 -17.09
CA ARG A 78 -0.29 3.31 -18.40
C ARG A 78 -1.24 2.12 -18.44
N THR A 79 -1.99 2.00 -19.53
CA THR A 79 -2.93 0.90 -19.77
C THR A 79 -2.48 0.03 -20.96
N PRO A 80 -2.76 -1.30 -20.97
CA PRO A 80 -3.42 -2.04 -19.89
C PRO A 80 -2.55 -2.14 -18.64
N LEU A 81 -3.19 -2.27 -17.49
CA LEU A 81 -2.46 -2.45 -16.24
C LEU A 81 -1.76 -3.82 -16.22
N PRO A 82 -0.59 -3.91 -15.56
CA PRO A 82 0.03 -5.20 -15.24
C PRO A 82 -0.86 -6.02 -14.29
N ARG A 83 -0.53 -7.32 -14.11
CA ARG A 83 -1.28 -8.20 -13.19
C ARG A 83 -1.00 -7.94 -11.72
N ALA A 84 0.11 -7.26 -11.42
CA ALA A 84 0.56 -6.89 -10.09
C ALA A 84 1.20 -5.51 -10.15
N THR A 85 1.39 -4.86 -9.00
CA THR A 85 2.03 -3.53 -8.89
C THR A 85 3.54 -3.52 -9.14
N ARG A 86 4.15 -4.70 -9.39
CA ARG A 86 5.56 -4.89 -9.74
C ARG A 86 5.78 -5.07 -11.25
#